data_AF-A0A6C0K067-F1
#
_entry.id   AF-A0A6C0K067-F1
#
_cell.length_a   1.000
_cell.length_b   1.000
_cell.length_c   1.000
_cell.angle_alpha   90.00
_cell.angle_beta   90.00
_cell.angle_gamma   90.00
#
_symmetry.space_group_name_H-M   'P 1'
#
loop_
_entity.id
_entity.type
_entity.pdbx_description
1 polymer ?
#
loop_
_entity_poly.entity_id
_entity_poly.type
_entity_poly.pdbx_seq_one_letter_code
_entity_poly.pdbx_strand_id
1 'polypeptide(L)'
;EEEEEEEEEEEEAEEEAEEAEEAEEAEEEAEEEADEEAEEEAEEEVEVDEDAEEEAEEEAEEEAEEEAEEEAEEAEEAEEEAEEEAEEEVYEVKINGKAYFTTNEKSGVIYAVDAEGDVGDEVGRYVNGVATFAK
;
A
#
# COMPACT_ATOMS: atom_id res chain seq x y z
N GLU A 1 -34.35 59.29 -64.83
CA GLU A 1 -33.00 59.83 -64.60
C GLU A 1 -32.84 60.02 -63.10
N GLU A 2 -33.12 61.16 -62.46
CA GLU A 2 -32.89 61.27 -60.99
C GLU A 2 -33.75 60.32 -60.12
N GLU A 3 -35.03 60.11 -60.41
CA GLU A 3 -35.87 59.14 -59.66
C GLU A 3 -35.49 57.67 -59.93
N GLU A 4 -34.85 57.37 -61.07
CA GLU A 4 -34.38 56.01 -61.38
C GLU A 4 -33.02 55.73 -60.71
N GLU A 5 -32.18 56.75 -60.55
CA GLU A 5 -30.91 56.65 -59.80
C GLU A 5 -31.16 56.52 -58.28
N GLU A 6 -32.17 57.19 -57.71
CA GLU A 6 -32.55 56.99 -56.29
C GLU A 6 -33.12 55.58 -56.04
N GLU A 7 -33.90 55.01 -56.97
CA GLU A 7 -34.45 53.65 -56.85
C GLU A 7 -33.34 52.59 -56.95
N GLU A 8 -32.33 52.78 -57.82
CA GLU A 8 -31.14 51.90 -57.89
C GLU A 8 -30.27 52.00 -56.62
N GLU A 9 -30.07 53.19 -56.02
CA GLU A 9 -29.35 53.34 -54.74
C GLU A 9 -30.10 52.71 -53.56
N GLU A 10 -31.44 52.76 -53.53
CA GLU A 10 -32.23 52.08 -52.49
C GLU A 10 -32.17 50.54 -52.65
N GLU A 11 -32.24 49.99 -53.87
CA GLU A 11 -32.09 48.55 -54.11
C GLU A 11 -30.69 48.03 -53.72
N GLU A 12 -29.61 48.75 -54.07
CA GLU A 12 -28.25 48.34 -53.65
C GLU A 12 -28.07 48.40 -52.12
N ALA A 13 -28.69 49.37 -51.44
CA ALA A 13 -28.65 49.46 -49.98
C ALA A 13 -29.46 48.35 -49.28
N GLU A 14 -30.57 47.90 -49.88
CA GLU A 14 -31.33 46.75 -49.37
C GLU A 14 -30.56 45.44 -49.57
N GLU A 15 -29.90 45.22 -50.72
CA GLU A 15 -29.04 44.05 -50.95
C GLU A 15 -27.84 44.01 -49.98
N GLU A 16 -27.15 45.15 -49.74
CA GLU A 16 -26.06 45.20 -48.75
C GLU A 16 -26.54 44.94 -47.32
N ALA A 17 -27.79 45.31 -46.99
CA ALA A 17 -28.36 45.03 -45.68
C ALA A 17 -28.71 43.54 -45.50
N GLU A 18 -29.27 42.89 -46.53
CA GLU A 18 -29.55 41.44 -46.49
C GLU A 18 -28.25 40.62 -46.41
N GLU A 19 -27.21 40.98 -47.18
CA GLU A 19 -25.90 40.29 -47.07
C GLU A 19 -25.26 40.48 -45.68
N ALA A 20 -25.46 41.63 -45.03
CA ALA A 20 -24.96 41.88 -43.69
C ALA A 20 -25.71 41.05 -42.62
N GLU A 21 -27.04 40.90 -42.73
CA GLU A 21 -27.80 40.04 -41.83
C GLU A 21 -27.44 38.56 -42.02
N GLU A 22 -27.30 38.06 -43.26
CA GLU A 22 -26.85 36.67 -43.50
C GLU A 22 -25.43 36.42 -42.97
N ALA A 23 -24.54 37.40 -43.03
CA ALA A 23 -23.20 37.30 -42.46
C ALA A 23 -23.22 37.27 -40.92
N GLU A 24 -24.09 38.06 -40.27
CA GLU A 24 -24.25 38.05 -38.81
C GLU A 24 -24.80 36.69 -38.32
N GLU A 25 -25.85 36.16 -38.98
CA GLU A 25 -26.38 34.84 -38.63
C GLU A 25 -25.34 33.73 -38.81
N ALA A 26 -24.53 33.79 -39.87
CA ALA A 26 -23.45 32.82 -40.09
C ALA A 26 -22.31 32.92 -39.07
N GLU A 27 -22.00 34.12 -38.56
CA GLU A 27 -21.03 34.28 -37.46
C GLU A 27 -21.60 33.75 -36.14
N GLU A 28 -22.90 33.97 -35.85
CA GLU A 28 -23.55 33.44 -34.64
C GLU A 28 -23.58 31.90 -34.65
N GLU A 29 -23.96 31.26 -35.75
CA GLU A 29 -23.94 29.78 -35.86
C GLU A 29 -22.51 29.22 -35.73
N ALA A 30 -21.50 29.93 -36.25
CA ALA A 30 -20.10 29.51 -36.12
C ALA A 30 -19.55 29.66 -34.69
N GLU A 31 -20.00 30.67 -33.93
CA GLU A 31 -19.64 30.79 -32.51
C GLU A 31 -20.35 29.72 -31.67
N GLU A 32 -21.61 29.37 -31.95
CA GLU A 32 -22.33 28.30 -31.23
C GLU A 32 -21.66 26.94 -31.43
N GLU A 33 -21.32 26.57 -32.67
CA GLU A 33 -20.64 25.28 -32.95
C GLU A 33 -19.24 25.23 -32.31
N ALA A 34 -18.53 26.36 -32.21
CA ALA A 34 -17.23 26.43 -31.55
C ALA A 34 -17.31 26.31 -30.02
N ASP A 35 -18.39 26.80 -29.41
CA ASP A 35 -18.64 26.65 -27.96
C ASP A 35 -19.01 25.20 -27.64
N GLU A 36 -19.85 24.55 -28.47
CA GLU A 36 -20.19 23.13 -28.32
C GLU A 36 -18.95 22.22 -28.45
N GLU A 37 -18.09 22.42 -29.46
CA GLU A 37 -16.84 21.63 -29.57
C GLU A 37 -15.90 21.85 -28.38
N ALA A 38 -15.85 23.07 -27.82
CA ALA A 38 -15.02 23.37 -26.65
C ALA A 38 -15.57 22.74 -25.35
N GLU A 39 -16.89 22.66 -25.18
CA GLU A 39 -17.51 21.95 -24.06
C GLU A 39 -17.25 20.43 -24.18
N GLU A 40 -17.40 19.82 -25.37
CA GLU A 40 -17.12 18.39 -25.55
C GLU A 40 -15.64 18.03 -25.29
N GLU A 41 -14.67 18.84 -25.77
CA GLU A 41 -13.25 18.59 -25.47
C GLU A 41 -12.96 18.72 -23.96
N ALA A 42 -13.59 19.67 -23.27
CA ALA A 42 -13.42 19.83 -21.83
C ALA A 42 -14.01 18.66 -21.02
N GLU A 43 -15.15 18.10 -21.44
CA GLU A 43 -15.72 16.90 -20.82
C GLU A 43 -14.83 15.66 -21.04
N GLU A 44 -14.27 15.47 -22.24
CA GLU A 44 -13.33 14.36 -22.52
C GLU A 44 -12.03 14.48 -21.69
N GLU A 45 -11.47 15.69 -21.56
CA GLU A 45 -10.28 15.92 -20.72
C GLU A 45 -10.52 15.58 -19.23
N VAL A 46 -11.72 15.87 -18.71
CA VAL A 46 -12.08 15.55 -17.32
C VAL A 46 -12.28 14.05 -17.12
N GLU A 47 -12.96 13.35 -18.04
CA GLU A 47 -13.11 11.89 -17.94
C GLU A 47 -11.76 11.16 -17.98
N VAL A 48 -10.81 11.65 -18.79
CA VAL A 48 -9.45 11.07 -18.87
C VAL A 48 -8.64 11.33 -17.58
N ASP A 49 -8.82 12.48 -16.91
CA ASP A 49 -8.15 12.77 -15.63
C ASP A 49 -8.71 11.88 -14.50
N GLU A 50 -10.03 11.66 -14.45
CA GLU A 50 -10.67 10.77 -13.47
C GLU A 50 -10.26 9.30 -13.65
N ASP A 51 -10.18 8.80 -14.89
CA ASP A 51 -9.73 7.41 -15.18
C ASP A 51 -8.24 7.22 -14.78
N ALA A 52 -7.41 8.24 -14.98
CA ALA A 52 -6.00 8.22 -14.57
C ALA A 52 -5.80 8.30 -13.05
N GLU A 53 -6.65 9.03 -12.32
CA GLU A 53 -6.62 9.02 -10.85
C GLU A 53 -7.09 7.65 -10.30
N GLU A 54 -8.10 7.01 -10.90
CA GLU A 54 -8.55 5.67 -10.50
C GLU A 54 -7.46 4.60 -10.71
N GLU A 55 -6.78 4.57 -11.87
CA GLU A 55 -5.67 3.63 -12.12
C GLU A 55 -4.51 3.83 -11.12
N ALA A 56 -4.21 5.09 -10.75
CA ALA A 56 -3.15 5.40 -9.80
C ALA A 56 -3.49 5.00 -8.35
N GLU A 57 -4.76 5.08 -7.94
CA GLU A 57 -5.20 4.58 -6.64
C GLU A 57 -5.15 3.04 -6.59
N GLU A 58 -5.54 2.34 -7.67
CA GLU A 58 -5.47 0.86 -7.72
C GLU A 58 -4.02 0.35 -7.66
N GLU A 59 -3.07 0.93 -8.42
CA GLU A 59 -1.65 0.55 -8.33
C GLU A 59 -1.06 0.80 -6.93
N ALA A 60 -1.47 1.88 -6.25
CA ALA A 60 -1.00 2.20 -4.91
C ALA A 60 -1.55 1.25 -3.82
N GLU A 61 -2.79 0.77 -3.96
CA GLU A 61 -3.33 -0.26 -3.08
C GLU A 61 -2.62 -1.61 -3.29
N GLU A 62 -2.33 -2.01 -4.54
CA GLU A 62 -1.61 -3.26 -4.82
C GLU A 62 -0.18 -3.25 -4.26
N GLU A 63 0.59 -2.16 -4.43
CA GLU A 63 1.94 -2.04 -3.84
C GLU A 63 1.90 -2.08 -2.30
N ALA A 64 0.87 -1.51 -1.67
CA ALA A 64 0.73 -1.51 -0.22
C ALA A 64 0.35 -2.90 0.35
N GLU A 65 -0.44 -3.69 -0.39
CA GLU A 65 -0.73 -5.08 -0.01
C GLU A 65 0.53 -5.97 -0.14
N GLU A 66 1.34 -5.80 -1.20
CA GLU A 66 2.58 -6.58 -1.38
C GLU A 66 3.62 -6.26 -0.29
N GLU A 67 3.82 -4.98 0.08
CA GLU A 67 4.73 -4.59 1.16
C GLU A 67 4.29 -5.15 2.53
N ALA A 68 2.97 -5.24 2.78
CA ALA A 68 2.42 -5.78 4.01
C ALA A 68 2.55 -7.31 4.11
N GLU A 69 2.44 -8.05 2.98
CA GLU A 69 2.72 -9.49 2.96
C GLU A 69 4.21 -9.78 3.20
N GLU A 70 5.13 -8.99 2.63
CA GLU A 70 6.58 -9.16 2.85
C GLU A 70 6.97 -8.87 4.31
N GLU A 71 6.44 -7.81 4.94
CA GLU A 71 6.68 -7.53 6.38
C GLU A 71 6.15 -8.65 7.29
N ALA A 72 5.02 -9.28 6.92
CA ALA A 72 4.44 -10.38 7.67
C ALA A 72 5.28 -11.67 7.58
N GLU A 73 5.82 -12.01 6.41
CA GLU A 73 6.73 -13.16 6.26
C GLU A 73 8.05 -12.94 7.02
N GLU A 74 8.64 -11.73 6.98
CA GLU A 74 9.88 -11.43 7.74
C GLU A 74 9.65 -11.52 9.26
N ALA A 75 8.46 -11.12 9.74
CA ALA A 75 8.09 -11.24 11.15
C ALA A 75 7.91 -12.70 11.61
N GLU A 76 7.38 -13.58 10.74
CA GLU A 76 7.23 -15.00 11.05
C GLU A 76 8.60 -15.73 11.11
N GLU A 77 9.52 -15.45 10.17
CA GLU A 77 10.89 -15.98 10.23
C GLU A 77 11.65 -15.50 11.48
N ALA A 78 11.43 -14.24 11.91
CA ALA A 78 12.05 -13.71 13.13
C ALA A 78 11.51 -14.35 14.43
N GLU A 79 10.23 -14.75 14.47
CA GLU A 79 9.70 -15.52 15.61
C GLU A 79 10.25 -16.95 15.63
N GLU A 80 10.44 -17.61 14.49
CA GLU A 80 11.01 -18.96 14.42
C GLU A 80 12.50 -18.98 14.86
N GLU A 81 13.31 -17.99 14.45
CA GLU A 81 14.72 -17.89 14.89
C GLU A 81 14.83 -17.61 16.41
N ALA A 82 13.86 -16.88 16.99
CA ALA A 82 13.83 -16.61 18.43
C ALA A 82 13.41 -17.84 19.29
N GLU A 83 12.62 -18.77 18.74
CA GLU A 83 12.33 -20.04 19.41
C GLU A 83 13.51 -21.03 19.32
N GLU A 84 14.35 -20.97 18.27
CA GLU A 84 15.54 -21.84 18.18
C GLU A 84 16.66 -21.41 19.14
N GLU A 85 16.88 -20.11 19.41
CA GLU A 85 17.91 -19.66 20.37
C GLU A 85 17.55 -19.92 21.85
N ALA A 86 16.33 -20.42 22.13
CA ALA A 86 15.96 -20.94 23.45
C ALA A 86 16.43 -22.38 23.69
N GLU A 87 17.51 -22.83 23.02
CA GLU A 87 18.26 -24.00 23.42
C GLU A 87 18.65 -23.86 24.90
N GLU A 88 18.08 -24.73 25.74
CA GLU A 88 18.09 -24.68 27.19
C GLU A 88 19.45 -24.24 27.79
N GLU A 89 19.56 -22.96 28.21
CA GLU A 89 20.72 -22.46 28.95
C GLU A 89 20.78 -23.16 30.32
N VAL A 90 21.40 -24.35 30.33
CA VAL A 90 21.70 -25.08 31.53
C VAL A 90 23.05 -24.63 32.07
N TYR A 91 23.13 -24.48 33.38
CA TYR A 91 24.36 -24.10 34.05
C TYR A 91 24.80 -25.17 35.04
N GLU A 92 26.12 -25.32 35.18
CA GLU A 92 26.71 -26.30 36.08
C GLU A 92 26.48 -25.87 37.54
N VAL A 93 25.84 -26.75 38.31
CA VAL A 93 25.64 -26.61 39.75
C VAL A 93 26.28 -27.79 40.49
N LYS A 94 26.69 -27.55 41.73
CA LYS A 94 27.27 -28.59 42.60
C LYS A 94 26.30 -28.97 43.70
N ILE A 95 25.74 -30.17 43.61
CA ILE A 95 24.81 -30.73 44.59
C ILE A 95 25.51 -31.88 45.31
N ASN A 96 25.67 -31.76 46.63
CA ASN A 96 26.39 -32.76 47.46
C ASN A 96 27.81 -33.09 46.96
N GLY A 97 28.50 -32.13 46.34
CA GLY A 97 29.86 -32.28 45.83
C GLY A 97 29.97 -32.98 44.46
N LYS A 98 28.86 -33.34 43.81
CA LYS A 98 28.81 -33.81 42.43
C LYS A 98 28.28 -32.70 41.51
N ALA A 99 28.85 -32.56 40.32
CA ALA A 99 28.39 -31.63 39.30
C ALA A 99 27.11 -32.16 38.62
N TYR A 100 26.21 -31.25 38.29
CA TYR A 100 24.95 -31.44 37.57
C TYR A 100 24.67 -30.22 36.72
N PHE A 101 23.81 -30.37 35.72
CA PHE A 101 23.28 -29.25 34.93
C PHE A 101 21.85 -28.94 35.37
N THR A 102 21.47 -27.67 35.38
CA THR A 102 20.10 -27.25 35.68
C THR A 102 19.67 -26.06 34.84
N THR A 103 18.39 -26.01 34.48
CA THR A 103 17.77 -24.83 33.85
C THR A 103 17.43 -23.73 34.86
N ASN A 104 17.27 -24.10 36.15
CA ASN A 104 16.91 -23.14 37.20
C ASN A 104 17.17 -23.69 38.62
N GLU A 105 17.98 -23.03 39.45
CA GLU A 105 18.28 -23.42 40.84
C GLU A 105 17.08 -23.36 41.78
N LYS A 106 15.97 -22.71 41.39
CA LYS A 106 14.78 -22.58 42.23
C LYS A 106 13.70 -23.60 41.87
N SER A 107 13.51 -23.87 40.58
CA SER A 107 12.40 -24.68 40.08
C SER A 107 12.72 -25.51 38.82
N GLY A 108 13.99 -25.58 38.42
CA GLY A 108 14.43 -26.19 37.17
C GLY A 108 14.65 -27.69 37.28
N VAL A 109 14.85 -28.31 36.12
CA VAL A 109 15.18 -29.73 35.97
C VAL A 109 16.67 -29.93 36.29
N ILE A 110 17.02 -31.06 36.90
CA ILE A 110 18.40 -31.42 37.23
C ILE A 110 18.81 -32.58 36.33
N TYR A 111 19.81 -32.33 35.49
CA TYR A 111 20.41 -33.30 34.59
C TYR A 111 21.75 -33.81 35.13
N ALA A 112 22.05 -35.09 34.88
CA ALA A 112 23.36 -35.65 35.18
C ALA A 112 24.44 -35.06 34.28
N VAL A 113 25.70 -35.18 34.70
CA VAL A 113 26.85 -35.02 33.81
C VAL A 113 27.19 -36.38 33.24
N ASP A 114 27.31 -36.48 31.92
CA ASP A 114 27.61 -37.72 31.21
C ASP A 114 29.12 -38.07 31.23
N ALA A 115 29.54 -39.00 30.38
CA ALA A 115 30.94 -39.43 30.30
C ALA A 115 31.87 -38.42 29.60
N GLU A 116 31.30 -37.55 28.78
CA GLU A 116 32.01 -36.54 27.98
C GLU A 116 32.09 -35.19 28.72
N GLY A 117 31.25 -35.02 29.75
CA GLY A 117 31.17 -33.81 30.56
C GLY A 117 29.96 -32.94 30.21
N ASP A 118 29.07 -33.45 29.36
CA ASP A 118 27.91 -32.75 28.82
C ASP A 118 26.63 -33.14 29.58
N VAL A 119 25.50 -32.54 29.17
CA VAL A 119 24.18 -32.75 29.76
C VAL A 119 23.69 -34.17 29.48
N GLY A 120 23.56 -34.96 30.54
CA GLY A 120 23.03 -36.32 30.49
C GLY A 120 21.55 -36.41 30.89
N ASP A 121 21.14 -37.59 31.36
CA ASP A 121 19.74 -37.86 31.72
C ASP A 121 19.19 -36.94 32.83
N GLU A 122 17.88 -36.67 32.79
CA GLU A 122 17.14 -36.07 33.91
C GLU A 122 17.22 -37.00 35.13
N VAL A 123 17.78 -36.49 36.23
CA VAL A 123 17.94 -37.21 37.50
C VAL A 123 17.14 -36.60 38.64
N GLY A 124 16.55 -35.43 38.45
CA GLY A 124 15.78 -34.76 39.48
C GLY A 124 15.28 -33.39 39.07
N ARG A 125 14.79 -32.64 40.05
CA ARG A 125 14.32 -31.27 39.88
C ARG A 125 14.50 -30.46 41.17
N TYR A 126 14.66 -29.15 41.03
CA TYR A 126 14.57 -28.22 42.15
C TYR A 126 13.10 -27.96 42.54
N VAL A 127 12.79 -28.09 43.82
CA VAL A 127 11.49 -27.73 44.39
C VAL A 127 11.73 -26.68 45.46
N ASN A 128 11.41 -25.42 45.15
CA ASN A 128 11.64 -24.27 46.04
C ASN A 128 13.11 -24.11 46.48
N GLY A 129 14.05 -24.28 45.55
CA GLY A 129 15.49 -24.20 45.84
C GLY A 129 16.10 -25.46 46.46
N VAL A 130 15.31 -26.52 46.63
CA VAL A 130 15.78 -27.81 47.18
C VAL A 130 15.83 -28.87 46.09
N ALA A 131 17.03 -29.38 45.81
CA ALA A 131 17.24 -30.45 44.84
C ALA A 131 16.58 -31.75 45.31
N THR A 132 15.64 -32.25 44.49
CA THR A 132 14.90 -33.49 44.72
C THR A 132 15.24 -34.47 43.60
N PHE A 133 15.89 -35.59 43.92
CA PHE A 133 16.25 -36.62 42.95
C PHE A 133 15.17 -37.70 42.89
N ALA A 134 14.69 -38.01 41.69
CA ALA A 134 13.85 -39.19 41.47
C ALA A 134 14.74 -40.44 41.58
N LYS A 135 14.28 -41.44 42.31
CA LYS A 135 15.09 -42.61 42.72
C LYS A 135 14.88 -43.80 41.80
#